data_AF-A0A7V0JEH8-F1
#
_entry.id   AF-A0A7V0JEH8-F1
#
_cell.length_a   1.000
_cell.length_b   1.000
_cell.length_c   1.000
_cell.angle_alpha   90.00
_cell.angle_beta   90.00
_cell.angle_gamma   90.00
#
_symmetry.space_group_name_H-M   'P 1'
#
loop_
_entity.id
_entity.type
_entity.pdbx_description
1 polymer ?
#
loop_
_entity_poly.entity_id
_entity_poly.type
_entity_poly.pdbx_seq_one_letter_code
_entity_poly.pdbx_strand_id
1 'polypeptide(L)'
;MTIKELIQTIERTQYLMIAVSTGSILIDEINDEYQAACNQVDTELRIRGLENPNPYSNLLEWYGKWSAGDIPSYQSRRRFLSEMFNPLIRELENKAFGSAPNSK
;
A
#
# COMPACT_ATOMS: atom_id res chain seq x y z
N MET A 1 2.15 16.04 2.72
CA MET A 1 2.27 14.96 3.73
C MET A 1 3.74 14.75 4.13
N THR A 2 4.05 14.39 5.36
CA THR A 2 5.40 13.96 5.78
C THR A 2 5.72 12.56 5.25
N ILE A 3 7.00 12.16 5.21
CA ILE A 3 7.36 10.79 4.81
C ILE A 3 6.71 9.75 5.75
N LYS A 4 6.64 10.04 7.05
CA LYS A 4 6.01 9.16 8.04
C LYS A 4 4.52 8.96 7.76
N GLU A 5 3.80 10.05 7.48
CA GLU A 5 2.37 9.98 7.12
C GLU A 5 2.17 9.21 5.81
N LEU A 6 3.08 9.34 4.83
CA LEU A 6 3.02 8.59 3.57
C LEU A 6 3.19 7.09 3.79
N ILE A 7 4.16 6.69 4.61
CA ILE A 7 4.35 5.29 4.99
C ILE A 7 3.07 4.77 5.67
N GLN A 8 2.46 5.53 6.58
CA GLN A 8 1.22 5.13 7.25
C GLN A 8 0.04 4.97 6.27
N THR A 9 -0.08 5.82 5.24
CA THR A 9 -1.11 5.67 4.20
C THR A 9 -0.86 4.44 3.33
N ILE A 10 0.40 4.14 3.00
CA ILE A 10 0.77 2.90 2.28
C ILE A 10 0.42 1.66 3.12
N GLU A 11 0.79 1.66 4.40
CA GLU A 11 0.45 0.57 5.33
C GLU A 11 -1.06 0.41 5.50
N ARG A 12 -1.82 1.51 5.52
CA ARG A 12 -3.30 1.48 5.53
C ARG A 12 -3.86 0.85 4.26
N THR A 13 -3.32 1.21 3.11
CA THR A 13 -3.69 0.61 1.80
C THR A 13 -3.46 -0.90 1.83
N GLN A 14 -2.28 -1.34 2.30
CA GLN A 14 -1.97 -2.76 2.47
C GLN A 14 -2.92 -3.46 3.44
N TYR A 15 -3.24 -2.83 4.57
CA TYR A 15 -4.19 -3.37 5.55
C TYR A 15 -5.57 -3.62 4.95
N LEU A 16 -6.12 -2.64 4.21
CA LEU A 16 -7.45 -2.76 3.58
C LEU A 16 -7.49 -3.92 2.57
N MET A 17 -6.44 -4.07 1.75
CA MET A 17 -6.32 -5.20 0.82
C MET A 17 -6.32 -6.55 1.54
N ILE A 18 -5.64 -6.63 2.69
CA ILE A 18 -5.63 -7.85 3.52
C ILE A 18 -7.02 -8.11 4.10
N ALA A 19 -7.64 -7.11 4.70
CA ALA A 19 -8.90 -7.23 5.44
C ALA A 19 -10.05 -7.75 4.57
N VAL A 20 -10.16 -7.28 3.32
CA VAL A 20 -11.19 -7.79 2.39
C VAL A 20 -10.88 -9.19 1.90
N SER A 21 -9.59 -9.56 1.82
CA SER A 21 -9.18 -10.90 1.40
C SER A 21 -9.30 -11.97 2.49
N THR A 22 -9.58 -11.55 3.73
CA THR A 22 -9.89 -12.44 4.87
C THR A 22 -11.38 -12.48 5.19
N GLY A 23 -12.22 -11.73 4.47
CA GLY A 23 -13.65 -11.58 4.76
C GLY A 23 -13.92 -10.84 6.07
N SER A 24 -12.94 -10.11 6.60
CA SER A 24 -13.09 -9.35 7.85
C SER A 24 -13.85 -8.05 7.66
N ILE A 25 -13.84 -7.51 6.44
CA ILE A 25 -14.56 -6.30 6.02
C ILE A 25 -15.10 -6.56 4.62
N LEU A 26 -16.30 -6.04 4.32
CA LEU A 26 -16.86 -6.13 2.97
C LEU A 26 -16.21 -5.09 2.04
N ILE A 27 -16.02 -5.44 0.77
CA ILE A 27 -15.43 -4.52 -0.22
C ILE A 27 -16.23 -3.22 -0.30
N ASP A 28 -17.57 -3.32 -0.39
CA ASP A 28 -18.46 -2.18 -0.56
C ASP A 28 -18.38 -1.17 0.60
N GLU A 29 -17.96 -1.60 1.79
CA GLU A 29 -17.86 -0.74 2.98
C GLU A 29 -16.62 0.16 2.95
N ILE A 30 -15.52 -0.29 2.32
CA ILE A 30 -14.23 0.38 2.43
C ILE A 30 -13.54 0.65 1.07
N ASN A 31 -14.19 0.32 -0.06
CA ASN A 31 -13.61 0.56 -1.39
C ASN A 31 -13.36 2.04 -1.67
N ASP A 32 -14.23 2.93 -1.18
CA ASP A 32 -14.02 4.38 -1.30
C ASP A 32 -12.85 4.87 -0.45
N GLU A 33 -12.70 4.32 0.77
CA GLU A 33 -11.55 4.61 1.65
C GLU A 33 -10.24 4.15 0.99
N TYR A 34 -10.24 2.96 0.41
CA TYR A 34 -9.09 2.41 -0.30
C TYR A 34 -8.70 3.27 -1.51
N GLN A 35 -9.67 3.67 -2.34
CA GLN A 35 -9.42 4.52 -3.49
C GLN A 35 -8.87 5.89 -3.07
N ALA A 36 -9.43 6.50 -2.02
CA ALA A 36 -8.94 7.76 -1.48
C ALA A 36 -7.48 7.63 -1.00
N ALA A 37 -7.15 6.56 -0.27
CA ALA A 37 -5.79 6.27 0.15
C ALA A 37 -4.83 6.08 -1.04
N CYS A 38 -5.24 5.31 -2.06
CA CYS A 38 -4.44 5.10 -3.27
C CYS A 38 -4.16 6.40 -4.03
N ASN A 39 -5.17 7.25 -4.20
CA ASN A 39 -5.03 8.56 -4.85
C ASN A 39 -4.08 9.49 -4.08
N GLN A 40 -4.15 9.44 -2.75
CA GLN A 40 -3.26 10.22 -1.88
C GLN A 40 -1.81 9.72 -1.97
N VAL A 41 -1.61 8.40 -1.95
CA VAL A 41 -0.29 7.77 -2.15
C VAL A 41 0.28 8.13 -3.52
N ASP A 42 -0.49 7.95 -4.60
CA ASP A 42 -0.05 8.27 -5.96
C ASP A 42 0.40 9.73 -6.10
N THR A 43 -0.41 10.66 -5.58
CA THR A 43 -0.10 12.09 -5.62
C THR A 43 1.21 12.41 -4.89
N GLU A 44 1.40 11.87 -3.69
CA GLU A 44 2.58 12.15 -2.88
C GLU A 44 3.84 11.46 -3.43
N LEU A 45 3.71 10.26 -4.03
CA LEU A 45 4.83 9.59 -4.71
C LEU A 45 5.25 10.35 -5.97
N ARG A 46 4.29 10.77 -6.80
CA ARG A 46 4.54 11.57 -8.01
C ARG A 46 5.25 12.89 -7.71
N ILE A 47 4.86 13.59 -6.65
CA ILE A 47 5.55 14.81 -6.19
C ILE A 47 7.03 14.55 -5.85
N ARG A 48 7.36 13.33 -5.39
CA ARG A 48 8.71 12.91 -5.01
C ARG A 48 9.48 12.22 -6.14
N GLY A 49 8.88 12.12 -7.34
CA GLY A 49 9.47 11.40 -8.47
C GLY A 49 9.56 9.88 -8.25
N LEU A 50 8.65 9.31 -7.45
CA LEU A 50 8.54 7.88 -7.18
C LEU A 50 7.30 7.30 -7.87
N GLU A 51 7.38 6.03 -8.24
CA GLU A 51 6.26 5.29 -8.82
C GLU A 51 5.45 4.55 -7.73
N ASN A 52 4.13 4.48 -7.91
CA ASN A 52 3.27 3.67 -7.05
C ASN A 52 3.31 2.20 -7.51
N PRO A 53 3.81 1.26 -6.69
CA PRO A 53 3.90 -0.15 -7.06
C PRO A 53 2.55 -0.86 -7.05
N ASN A 54 1.49 -0.24 -6.50
CA ASN A 54 0.16 -0.83 -6.44
C ASN A 54 -0.57 -0.66 -7.80
N PRO A 55 -0.83 -1.75 -8.56
CA PRO A 55 -1.54 -1.65 -9.83
C PRO A 55 -3.06 -1.67 -9.68
N TYR A 56 -3.59 -1.92 -8.47
CA TYR A 56 -5.02 -2.08 -8.24
C TYR A 56 -5.63 -0.73 -7.87
N SER A 57 -6.46 -0.19 -8.77
CA SER A 57 -7.13 1.10 -8.58
C SER A 57 -8.27 1.02 -7.58
N ASN A 58 -8.85 -0.17 -7.41
CA ASN A 58 -9.95 -0.46 -6.51
C ASN A 58 -9.86 -1.90 -5.98
N LEU A 59 -10.69 -2.23 -4.98
CA LEU A 59 -10.64 -3.54 -4.34
C LEU A 59 -11.31 -4.66 -5.13
N LEU A 60 -12.10 -4.35 -6.16
CA LEU A 60 -12.62 -5.36 -7.09
C LEU A 60 -11.51 -5.88 -8.02
N GLU A 61 -10.60 -5.01 -8.46
CA GLU A 61 -9.40 -5.43 -9.20
C GLU A 61 -8.49 -6.31 -8.34
N TRP A 62 -8.28 -5.91 -7.07
CA TRP A 62 -7.57 -6.75 -6.11
C TRP A 62 -8.29 -8.08 -5.90
N TYR A 63 -9.62 -8.07 -5.74
CA TYR A 63 -10.45 -9.27 -5.66
C TYR A 63 -10.19 -10.21 -6.83
N GLY A 64 -10.23 -9.71 -8.06
CA GLY A 64 -9.93 -10.50 -9.25
C GLY A 64 -8.58 -11.20 -9.18
N LYS A 65 -7.54 -10.56 -8.62
CA LYS A 65 -6.23 -11.20 -8.46
C LYS A 65 -6.25 -12.34 -7.44
N TRP A 66 -6.79 -12.11 -6.24
CA TRP A 66 -6.69 -13.11 -5.17
C TRP A 66 -7.74 -14.22 -5.28
N SER A 67 -8.88 -13.94 -5.92
CA SER A 67 -9.92 -14.94 -6.18
C SER A 67 -9.56 -15.89 -7.33
N ALA A 68 -8.62 -15.50 -8.21
CA ALA A 68 -8.15 -16.34 -9.32
C ALA A 68 -7.38 -17.60 -8.87
N GLY A 69 -7.01 -17.70 -7.59
CA GLY A 69 -6.37 -18.88 -7.01
C GLY A 69 -4.84 -18.84 -6.97
N ASP A 70 -4.20 -17.82 -7.56
CA ASP A 70 -2.73 -17.63 -7.53
C ASP A 70 -2.17 -17.42 -6.11
N ILE A 71 -2.98 -16.83 -5.23
CA ILE A 71 -2.61 -16.48 -3.84
C ILE A 71 -3.72 -16.94 -2.85
N PRO A 72 -3.86 -18.27 -2.64
CA PRO A 72 -5.02 -18.86 -2.01
C PRO A 72 -5.04 -18.73 -0.48
N SER A 73 -3.89 -18.51 0.15
CA SER A 73 -3.77 -18.46 1.61
C SER A 73 -3.52 -17.04 2.11
N TYR A 74 -3.96 -16.75 3.34
CA TYR A 74 -3.64 -15.50 4.04
C TYR A 74 -2.13 -15.21 4.02
N GLN A 75 -1.30 -16.23 4.25
CA GLN A 75 0.16 -16.11 4.20
C GLN A 75 0.65 -15.69 2.80
N SER A 76 0.14 -16.30 1.73
CA SER A 76 0.52 -15.94 0.36
C SER A 76 0.10 -14.52 -0.02
N ARG A 77 -1.08 -14.06 0.43
CA ARG A 77 -1.57 -12.69 0.20
C ARG A 77 -0.74 -11.66 0.95
N ARG A 78 -0.44 -11.92 2.22
CA ARG A 78 0.47 -11.09 3.04
C ARG A 78 1.83 -10.97 2.37
N ARG A 79 2.40 -12.09 1.92
CA ARG A 79 3.69 -12.13 1.23
C ARG A 79 3.67 -11.31 -0.06
N PHE A 80 2.69 -11.52 -0.92
CA PHE A 80 2.52 -10.77 -2.17
C PHE A 80 2.51 -9.26 -1.95
N LEU A 81 1.69 -8.79 -1.00
CA LEU A 81 1.58 -7.36 -0.69
C LEU A 81 2.85 -6.81 -0.05
N SER A 82 3.51 -7.57 0.82
CA SER A 82 4.80 -7.16 1.39
C SER A 82 5.90 -7.08 0.33
N GLU A 83 5.96 -8.02 -0.61
CA GLU A 83 6.91 -7.97 -1.73
C GLU A 83 6.67 -6.74 -2.63
N MET A 84 5.40 -6.32 -2.77
CA MET A 84 5.00 -5.14 -3.53
C MET A 84 5.33 -3.81 -2.81
N PHE A 85 5.00 -3.67 -1.52
CA PHE A 85 5.11 -2.39 -0.80
C PHE A 85 6.45 -2.19 -0.07
N ASN A 86 7.10 -3.25 0.43
CA ASN A 86 8.29 -3.11 1.26
C ASN A 86 9.48 -2.39 0.58
N PRO A 87 9.76 -2.59 -0.73
CA PRO A 87 10.83 -1.84 -1.39
C PRO A 87 10.60 -0.33 -1.33
N LEU A 88 9.38 0.11 -1.61
CA LEU A 88 9.00 1.53 -1.53
C LEU A 88 9.06 2.06 -0.09
N ILE A 89 8.53 1.31 0.88
CA ILE A 89 8.58 1.72 2.30
C ILE A 89 10.04 1.92 2.75
N ARG A 90 10.93 0.98 2.41
CA ARG A 90 12.37 1.09 2.75
C ARG A 90 13.03 2.29 2.09
N GLU A 91 12.70 2.57 0.83
CA GLU A 91 13.21 3.77 0.16
C GLU A 91 12.75 5.05 0.88
N LEU A 92 11.47 5.11 1.26
CA LEU A 92 10.91 6.23 2.01
C LEU A 92 11.58 6.39 3.39
N GLU A 93 11.74 5.30 4.14
CA GLU A 93 12.46 5.29 5.42
C GLU A 93 13.88 5.83 5.26
N ASN A 94 14.62 5.35 4.26
CA ASN A 94 15.98 5.83 3.98
C ASN A 94 16.01 7.33 3.68
N LYS A 95 15.04 7.87 2.94
CA LYS A 95 14.92 9.32 2.70
C LYS A 95 14.58 10.08 3.99
N ALA A 96 13.76 9.52 4.88
CA ALA A 96 13.47 10.13 6.17
C ALA A 96 14.71 10.20 7.08
N PHE A 97 15.52 9.14 7.13
CA PHE A 97 16.76 9.11 7.90
C PHE A 97 17.89 9.93 7.28
N GLY A 98 18.06 9.87 5.95
CA GLY A 98 19.08 10.62 5.21
C GLY A 98 18.82 12.12 5.12
N SER A 99 17.63 12.58 5.50
CA SER A 99 17.28 14.00 5.63
C SER A 99 17.56 14.55 7.04
N ALA A 100 18.03 13.73 7.99
CA ALA A 100 18.48 14.22 9.29
C ALA A 100 19.78 15.04 9.11
N PRO A 101 19.87 16.27 9.65
CA PRO A 101 21.08 17.07 9.52
C PRO A 101 22.23 16.32 10.20
N ASN A 102 23.30 16.12 9.45
CA ASN A 102 24.55 15.56 9.91
C ASN A 102 25.09 16.47 11.03
N SER A 103 24.81 16.10 12.29
CA SER A 103 25.37 16.78 13.46
C SER A 103 26.87 16.51 13.47
N LYS A 104 27.62 17.58 13.22
CA LYS A 104 29.07 17.64 13.42
C LYS A 104 29.46 17.36 14.86
#